data_AF-A0A7J9XAL4-F1
#
_entry.id   AF-A0A7J9XAL4-F1
#
_cell.length_a   1.000
_cell.length_b   1.000
_cell.length_c   1.000
_cell.angle_alpha   90.00
_cell.angle_beta   90.00
_cell.angle_gamma   90.00
#
_symmetry.space_group_name_H-M   'P 1'
#
loop_
_entity.id
_entity.type
_entity.pdbx_description
1 polymer ?
#
loop_
_entity_poly.entity_id
_entity_poly.type
_entity_poly.pdbx_seq_one_letter_code
_entity_poly.pdbx_strand_id
1 'polypeptide(L)'
;MAEHHRRVANRLKTARGHLDGIIRMVEREAYCPDVMKQLSAVQGTLERTSREVLRHHLETCVAKAMREGRTEEIVDELMETLKYDKVVFRPPPTTDDAADGDE
;
A
#
# COMPACT_ATOMS: atom_id res chain seq x y z
N MET A 1 -10.61 -15.78 -8.16
CA MET A 1 -9.76 -14.76 -8.84
C MET A 1 -10.56 -13.58 -9.38
N ALA A 2 -11.56 -13.77 -10.26
CA ALA A 2 -12.27 -12.65 -10.91
C ALA A 2 -12.90 -11.63 -9.93
N GLU A 3 -13.43 -12.08 -8.80
CA GLU A 3 -14.04 -11.19 -7.81
C GLU A 3 -13.01 -10.38 -7.00
N HIS A 4 -11.89 -10.98 -6.58
CA HIS A 4 -10.80 -10.29 -5.89
C HIS A 4 -10.16 -9.23 -6.78
N HIS A 5 -9.83 -9.59 -8.02
CA HIS A 5 -9.28 -8.64 -8.99
C HIS A 5 -10.25 -7.48 -9.25
N ARG A 6 -11.56 -7.75 -9.30
CA ARG A 6 -12.58 -6.70 -9.43
C ARG A 6 -12.63 -5.77 -8.22
N ARG A 7 -12.54 -6.30 -6.99
CA ARG A 7 -12.51 -5.48 -5.77
C ARG A 7 -11.28 -4.60 -5.70
N VAL A 8 -10.09 -5.16 -5.96
CA VAL A 8 -8.83 -4.41 -6.05
C VAL A 8 -8.93 -3.33 -7.11
N ALA A 9 -9.40 -3.66 -8.32
CA ALA A 9 -9.57 -2.68 -9.39
C ALA A 9 -10.54 -1.56 -9.02
N ASN A 10 -11.63 -1.85 -8.30
CA ASN A 10 -12.56 -0.83 -7.83
C ASN A 10 -11.91 0.11 -6.81
N ARG A 11 -11.11 -0.40 -5.87
CA ARG A 11 -10.37 0.44 -4.91
C ARG A 11 -9.35 1.33 -5.59
N LEU A 12 -8.62 0.80 -6.58
CA LEU A 12 -7.68 1.58 -7.38
C LEU A 12 -8.38 2.69 -8.18
N LYS A 13 -9.57 2.41 -8.74
CA LYS A 13 -10.39 3.45 -9.41
C LYS A 13 -10.83 4.54 -8.44
N THR A 14 -11.20 4.19 -7.21
CA THR A 14 -11.51 5.17 -6.16
C THR A 14 -10.29 6.01 -5.81
N ALA A 15 -9.13 5.38 -5.61
CA ALA A 15 -7.88 6.09 -5.34
C ALA A 15 -7.50 7.06 -6.48
N ARG A 16 -7.70 6.66 -7.75
CA ARG A 16 -7.52 7.53 -8.91
C ARG A 16 -8.44 8.75 -8.85
N GLY A 17 -9.74 8.55 -8.59
CA GLY A 17 -10.68 9.68 -8.49
C GLY A 17 -10.35 10.65 -7.34
N HIS A 18 -9.80 10.13 -6.24
CA HIS A 18 -9.30 10.94 -5.13
C HIS A 18 -8.05 11.73 -5.55
N LEU A 19 -7.08 11.10 -6.21
CA LEU A 19 -5.91 11.78 -6.77
C LEU A 19 -6.28 12.88 -7.75
N ASP A 20 -7.26 12.64 -8.64
CA ASP A 20 -7.78 13.67 -9.56
C ASP A 20 -8.35 14.88 -8.78
N GLY A 21 -8.96 14.63 -7.62
CA GLY A 21 -9.42 15.67 -6.70
C GLY A 21 -8.29 16.48 -6.10
N ILE A 22 -7.20 15.82 -5.69
CA ILE A 22 -6.00 16.47 -5.14
C ILE A 22 -5.32 17.32 -6.20
N ILE A 23 -5.21 16.83 -7.44
CA ILE A 23 -4.65 17.60 -8.56
C ILE A 23 -5.43 18.91 -8.72
N ARG A 24 -6.77 18.85 -8.72
CA ARG A 24 -7.61 20.07 -8.77
C ARG A 24 -7.42 20.99 -7.57
N MET A 25 -7.10 20.47 -6.38
CA MET A 25 -6.77 21.30 -5.22
C MET A 25 -5.48 22.08 -5.46
N VAL A 26 -4.45 21.41 -5.99
CA VAL A 26 -3.15 22.02 -6.30
C VAL A 26 -3.28 23.06 -7.40
N GLU A 27 -4.01 22.76 -8.48
CA GLU A 27 -4.27 23.72 -9.58
C GLU A 27 -5.02 24.98 -9.13
N ARG A 28 -5.74 24.91 -8.01
CA ARG A 28 -6.47 26.04 -7.39
C ARG A 28 -5.70 26.69 -6.24
N GLU A 29 -4.40 26.37 -6.10
CA GLU A 29 -3.54 26.90 -5.05
C GLU A 29 -4.11 26.69 -3.63
N ALA A 30 -4.75 25.53 -3.40
CA ALA A 30 -5.31 25.19 -2.10
C ALA A 30 -4.22 25.13 -1.01
N TYR A 31 -4.65 25.36 0.24
CA TYR A 31 -3.76 25.38 1.39
C TYR A 31 -2.98 24.08 1.54
N CYS A 32 -1.64 24.18 1.56
CA CYS A 32 -0.74 23.02 1.48
C CYS A 32 -1.02 21.94 2.56
N PRO A 33 -1.28 22.28 3.84
CA PRO A 33 -1.65 21.28 4.84
C PRO A 33 -2.90 20.46 4.50
N ASP A 34 -3.87 21.02 3.80
CA ASP A 34 -5.06 20.28 3.40
C ASP A 34 -4.78 19.35 2.22
N VAL A 35 -3.94 19.79 1.27
CA VAL A 35 -3.41 18.91 0.20
C VAL A 35 -2.64 17.73 0.80
N MET A 36 -1.77 17.98 1.79
CA MET A 36 -1.02 16.93 2.48
C MET A 36 -1.94 15.92 3.18
N LYS A 37 -2.98 16.37 3.88
CA LYS A 37 -3.98 15.47 4.50
C LYS A 37 -4.66 14.58 3.46
N GLN A 38 -5.02 15.13 2.30
CA GLN A 38 -5.65 14.34 1.24
C GLN A 38 -4.68 13.33 0.61
N LEU A 39 -3.41 13.71 0.41
CA LEU A 39 -2.37 12.80 -0.05
C LEU A 39 -2.20 11.62 0.92
N SER A 40 -2.17 11.86 2.24
CA SER A 40 -2.12 10.81 3.25
C SER A 40 -3.34 9.89 3.22
N ALA A 41 -4.52 10.42 2.92
CA ALA A 41 -5.74 9.61 2.77
C ALA A 41 -5.67 8.67 1.55
N VAL A 42 -5.09 9.13 0.43
CA VAL A 42 -4.82 8.27 -0.74
C VAL A 42 -3.78 7.21 -0.40
N GLN A 43 -2.67 7.59 0.25
CA GLN A 43 -1.63 6.65 0.68
C GLN A 43 -2.23 5.51 1.51
N GLY A 44 -3.04 5.81 2.53
CA GLY A 44 -3.71 4.79 3.34
C GLY A 44 -4.67 3.89 2.54
N THR A 45 -5.27 4.40 1.46
CA THR A 45 -6.10 3.59 0.55
C THR A 45 -5.26 2.63 -0.29
N LEU A 46 -4.11 3.10 -0.79
CA LEU A 46 -3.16 2.26 -1.51
C LEU A 46 -2.56 1.17 -0.61
N GLU A 47 -2.18 1.51 0.62
CA GLU A 47 -1.67 0.56 1.61
C GLU A 47 -2.69 -0.55 1.93
N ARG A 48 -3.95 -0.19 2.18
CA ARG A 48 -5.03 -1.17 2.40
C ARG A 48 -5.22 -2.08 1.18
N THR A 49 -5.05 -1.53 -0.02
CA THR A 49 -5.19 -2.29 -1.26
C THR A 49 -3.99 -3.23 -1.47
N SER A 50 -2.76 -2.79 -1.19
CA SER A 50 -1.56 -3.64 -1.22
C SER A 50 -1.71 -4.85 -0.29
N ARG A 51 -2.15 -4.63 0.96
CA ARG A 51 -2.39 -5.71 1.93
C ARG A 51 -3.44 -6.72 1.46
N GLU A 52 -4.48 -6.27 0.75
CA GLU A 52 -5.51 -7.16 0.19
C GLU A 52 -4.96 -8.01 -0.97
N VAL A 53 -4.07 -7.45 -1.80
CA VAL A 53 -3.38 -8.19 -2.86
C VAL A 53 -2.42 -9.22 -2.27
N LEU A 54 -1.59 -8.80 -1.30
CA LEU A 54 -0.64 -9.68 -0.63
C LEU A 54 -1.35 -10.85 0.05
N ARG A 55 -2.42 -10.59 0.82
CA ARG A 55 -3.22 -11.63 1.47
C ARG A 55 -3.70 -12.67 0.45
N HIS A 56 -4.24 -12.23 -0.68
CA HIS A 56 -4.73 -13.14 -1.70
C HIS A 56 -3.61 -13.97 -2.32
N HIS A 57 -2.43 -13.38 -2.54
CA HIS A 57 -1.26 -14.09 -3.04
C HIS A 57 -0.82 -15.21 -2.08
N LEU A 58 -0.79 -14.92 -0.76
CA LEU A 58 -0.49 -15.92 0.27
C LEU A 58 -1.51 -17.07 0.29
N GLU A 59 -2.80 -16.75 0.24
CA GLU A 59 -3.89 -17.73 0.28
C GLU A 59 -4.00 -18.60 -0.99
N THR A 60 -3.45 -18.14 -2.13
CA THR A 60 -3.61 -18.81 -3.42
C THR A 60 -2.29 -19.31 -4.01
N CYS A 61 -1.41 -18.41 -4.44
CA CYS A 61 -0.16 -18.76 -5.13
C CYS A 61 0.80 -19.50 -4.19
N VAL A 62 1.05 -18.94 -2.99
CA VAL A 62 1.95 -19.56 -2.01
C VAL A 62 1.37 -20.88 -1.52
N ALA A 63 0.09 -20.91 -1.12
CA ALA A 63 -0.56 -22.14 -0.69
C ALA A 63 -0.52 -23.24 -1.76
N LYS A 64 -0.61 -22.88 -3.06
CA LYS A 64 -0.48 -23.82 -4.18
C LYS A 64 0.96 -24.31 -4.34
N ALA A 65 1.93 -23.42 -4.36
CA ALA A 65 3.34 -23.76 -4.48
C ALA A 65 3.82 -24.68 -3.33
N MET A 66 3.33 -24.47 -2.11
CA MET A 66 3.60 -25.36 -0.97
C MET A 66 3.11 -26.79 -1.22
N ARG A 67 1.91 -26.96 -1.81
CA ARG A 67 1.37 -28.28 -2.16
C ARG A 67 2.14 -28.95 -3.30
N GLU A 68 2.76 -28.16 -4.16
CA GLU A 68 3.55 -28.62 -5.30
C GLU A 68 5.03 -28.84 -4.96
N GLY A 69 5.45 -28.63 -3.69
CA GLY A 69 6.85 -28.75 -3.28
C GLY A 69 7.75 -27.61 -3.78
N ARG A 70 7.18 -26.49 -4.23
CA ARG A 70 7.89 -25.32 -4.76
C ARG A 70 7.95 -24.16 -3.76
N THR A 71 8.06 -24.49 -2.47
CA THR A 71 8.01 -23.50 -1.38
C THR A 71 9.18 -22.53 -1.43
N GLU A 72 10.39 -23.01 -1.69
CA GLU A 72 11.60 -22.16 -1.70
C GLU A 72 11.52 -21.10 -2.81
N GLU A 73 11.20 -21.53 -4.04
CA GLU A 73 11.02 -20.66 -5.21
C GLU A 73 10.00 -19.53 -4.96
N ILE A 74 8.80 -19.85 -4.47
CA ILE A 74 7.74 -18.85 -4.26
C ILE A 74 8.06 -17.90 -3.09
N VAL A 75 8.78 -18.39 -2.08
CA VAL A 75 9.18 -17.56 -0.93
C VAL A 75 10.24 -16.55 -1.35
N ASP A 76 11.23 -16.96 -2.14
CA ASP A 76 12.25 -16.05 -2.66
C ASP A 76 11.65 -14.98 -3.58
N GLU A 77 10.72 -15.36 -4.46
CA GLU A 77 9.96 -14.40 -5.30
C GLU A 77 9.20 -13.38 -4.44
N LEU A 78 8.52 -13.86 -3.40
CA LEU A 78 7.77 -12.99 -2.50
C LEU A 78 8.70 -12.06 -1.72
N MET A 79 9.83 -12.56 -1.21
CA MET A 79 10.82 -11.76 -0.49
C MET A 79 11.43 -10.67 -1.37
N GLU A 80 11.70 -10.95 -2.64
CA GLU A 80 12.16 -9.94 -3.61
C GLU A 80 11.10 -8.84 -3.79
N THR A 81 9.84 -9.22 -3.95
CA THR A 81 8.73 -8.29 -4.15
C THR A 81 8.48 -7.41 -2.93
N LEU A 82 8.61 -7.96 -1.72
CA LEU A 82 8.38 -7.22 -0.47
C LEU A 82 9.43 -6.13 -0.20
N LYS A 83 10.59 -6.14 -0.87
CA LYS A 83 11.59 -5.05 -0.76
C LYS A 83 11.02 -3.69 -1.16
N TYR A 84 10.01 -3.69 -2.03
CA TYR A 84 9.34 -2.47 -2.49
C TYR A 84 8.17 -2.05 -1.60
N ASP A 85 7.70 -2.95 -0.73
CA ASP A 85 6.62 -2.65 0.21
C ASP A 85 7.19 -2.05 1.50
N LYS A 86 7.24 -0.71 1.52
CA LYS A 86 7.68 0.07 2.68
C LYS A 86 6.81 -0.15 3.94
N VAL A 87 5.67 -0.83 3.84
CA VAL A 87 4.74 -1.08 4.95
C VAL A 87 5.17 -2.30 5.77
N VAL A 88 5.75 -3.33 5.14
CA VAL A 88 6.16 -4.57 5.81
C VAL A 88 7.51 -4.40 6.49
N PHE A 89 8.41 -3.60 5.91
CA PHE A 89 9.75 -3.34 6.43
C PHE A 89 9.93 -1.96 7.07
N ARG A 90 8.85 -1.23 7.42
CA ARG A 90 9.00 -0.01 8.22
C ARG A 90 9.54 -0.41 9.61
N PRO A 91 10.73 0.03 10.05
CA PRO A 91 11.12 -0.12 11.43
C PRO A 91 10.09 0.60 12.33
N PRO A 92 9.77 0.08 13.52
CA PRO A 92 8.90 0.80 14.45
C PRO A 92 9.46 2.21 14.68
N PRO A 93 8.62 3.25 14.81
CA PRO A 93 9.12 4.60 15.12
C PRO A 93 9.98 4.49 16.38
N THR A 94 11.24 4.89 16.26
CA THR A 94 12.16 4.97 17.39
C THR A 94 11.86 6.23 18.18
N THR A 95 12.05 6.18 19.49
CA THR A 95 11.75 7.29 20.41
C THR A 95 12.53 8.58 20.14
N ASP A 96 13.51 8.58 19.24
CA ASP A 96 14.25 9.79 18.82
C ASP A 96 13.44 10.73 17.91
N ASP A 97 12.31 10.30 17.34
CA ASP A 97 11.43 11.18 16.54
C ASP A 97 10.61 12.16 17.42
N ALA A 98 10.73 12.08 18.75
CA ALA A 98 10.01 12.92 19.71
C ALA A 98 10.85 14.08 20.31
N ALA A 99 12.07 14.30 19.82
CA ALA A 99 13.03 15.22 20.43
C ALA A 99 13.19 16.60 19.74
N ASP A 100 12.36 16.95 18.75
CA ASP A 100 12.40 18.27 18.09
C ASP A 100 11.08 19.04 18.30
N GLY A 101 10.80 19.42 19.56
CA GLY A 101 9.57 20.14 19.91
C GLY A 101 9.61 20.98 21.18
N ASP A 102 10.79 21.35 21.69
CA ASP A 102 10.94 22.41 22.70
C ASP A 102 11.77 23.55 22.10
N GLU A 103 11.08 24.49 21.44
CA GLU A 103 11.38 25.94 21.46
C GLU A 103 10.14 26.74 21.00
#